data_AF-A0AAW8HJ19-F1
#
_entry.id   AF-A0AAW8HJ19-F1
#
_cell.length_a   1.000
_cell.length_b   1.000
_cell.length_c   1.000
_cell.angle_alpha   90.00
_cell.angle_beta   90.00
_cell.angle_gamma   90.00
#
_symmetry.space_group_name_H-M   'P 1'
#
loop_
_entity.id
_entity.type
_entity.pdbx_description
1 polymer ?
#
loop_
_entity_poly.entity_id
_entity_poly.type
_entity_poly.pdbx_seq_one_letter_code
_entity_poly.pdbx_strand_id
1 'polypeptide(L)' 'MPYDVEWKQGAIEDVTALFDYIAENSSLWDARNVTDRVLAAADKLADFPRLYEVDSRY' A
#
# COMPACT_ATOMS: atom_id res chain seq x y z
N MET A 1 22.45 -2.59 1.90
CA MET A 1 21.97 -2.16 0.58
C MET A 1 20.46 -2.20 0.67
N PRO A 2 19.76 -1.05 0.71
CA PRO A 2 18.30 -1.03 0.62
C PRO A 2 17.88 -1.52 -0.76
N TYR A 3 16.83 -2.32 -0.80
CA TYR A 3 16.15 -2.70 -2.05
C TYR A 3 15.30 -1.53 -2.53
N ASP A 4 15.03 -1.49 -3.84
CA ASP A 4 14.11 -0.53 -4.42
C ASP A 4 12.70 -1.13 -4.48
N VAL A 5 11.70 -0.38 -4.01
CA VAL A 5 10.30 -0.79 -4.04
C VAL A 5 9.66 -0.18 -5.28
N GLU A 6 9.51 -0.98 -6.32
CA GLU A 6 8.86 -0.56 -7.56
C GLU A 6 7.34 -0.73 -7.47
N TRP A 7 6.61 0.37 -7.64
CA TRP A 7 5.14 0.34 -7.77
C TRP A 7 4.74 0.12 -9.22
N LYS A 8 4.03 -0.99 -9.48
CA LYS A 8 3.40 -1.22 -10.78
C LYS A 8 2.17 -0.33 -10.94
N GLN A 9 1.85 0.03 -12.19
CA GLN A 9 0.69 0.88 -12.49
C GLN A 9 -0.61 0.36 -11.84
N GLY A 10 -0.87 -0.95 -11.92
CA GLY A 10 -2.05 -1.55 -11.29
C GLY A 10 -2.10 -1.34 -9.77
N ALA A 11 -0.96 -1.41 -9.07
CA ALA A 11 -0.91 -1.16 -7.63
C ALA A 11 -1.19 0.32 -7.30
N ILE A 12 -0.80 1.26 -8.17
CA ILE A 12 -1.12 2.69 -8.01
C ILE A 12 -2.63 2.90 -8.22
N GLU A 13 -3.22 2.27 -9.23
CA GLU A 13 -4.65 2.29 -9.51
C GLU A 13 -5.45 1.70 -8.33
N ASP A 14 -5.00 0.59 -7.75
CA ASP A 14 -5.63 -0.06 -6.60
C ASP A 14 -5.64 0.85 -5.35
N VAL A 15 -4.51 1.48 -5.03
CA VAL A 15 -4.42 2.41 -3.89
C VAL A 15 -5.28 3.66 -4.10
N THR A 16 -5.36 4.15 -5.34
CA THR A 16 -6.22 5.29 -5.69
C THR A 16 -7.69 4.92 -5.55
N ALA A 17 -8.11 3.78 -6.10
CA ALA A 17 -9.48 3.28 -5.97
C ALA A 17 -9.88 3.03 -4.52
N LEU A 18 -8.96 2.50 -3.70
CA LEU A 18 -9.16 2.34 -2.25
C LEU A 18 -9.41 3.68 -1.56
N PHE A 19 -8.59 4.69 -1.88
CA PHE A 19 -8.75 6.03 -1.29
C PHE A 19 -10.10 6.63 -1.65
N ASP A 20 -10.46 6.62 -2.95
CA ASP A 20 -11.72 7.18 -3.44
C ASP A 20 -12.93 6.49 -2.80
N TYR A 21 -12.90 5.15 -2.72
CA TYR A 21 -13.95 4.39 -2.07
C TYR A 21 -14.16 4.80 -0.61
N ILE A 22 -13.09 4.91 0.18
CA ILE A 22 -13.21 5.28 1.60
C ILE A 22 -13.64 6.75 1.74
N ALA A 23 -13.12 7.64 0.88
CA ALA A 23 -13.48 9.05 0.87
C ALA A 23 -14.98 9.25 0.58
N GLU A 24 -15.55 8.47 -0.34
CA GLU A 24 -16.97 8.50 -0.70
C GLU A 24 -17.88 7.89 0.37
N ASN A 25 -17.43 6.84 1.06
CA ASN A 25 -18.27 6.03 1.94
C ASN A 25 -18.07 6.31 3.44
N SER A 26 -17.03 7.04 3.83
CA SER A 26 -16.68 7.28 5.23
C SER A 26 -16.22 8.72 5.47
N SER A 27 -14.92 9.00 5.30
CA SER A 27 -14.38 10.35 5.42
C SER A 27 -13.01 10.46 4.73
N LEU A 28 -12.63 11.69 4.35
CA LEU A 28 -11.29 11.97 3.84
C LEU A 28 -10.18 11.67 4.86
N TRP A 29 -10.48 11.80 6.16
CA TRP A 29 -9.52 11.50 7.22
C TRP A 29 -9.26 9.99 7.29
N ASP A 30 -10.32 9.17 7.21
CA ASP A 30 -10.20 7.71 7.20
C ASP A 30 -9.49 7.22 5.94
N ALA A 31 -9.83 7.79 4.78
CA ALA A 31 -9.19 7.45 3.51
C ALA A 31 -7.69 7.71 3.58
N ARG A 32 -7.28 8.90 4.05
CA ARG A 32 -5.88 9.24 4.26
C ARG A 32 -5.20 8.28 5.25
N ASN A 33 -5.81 8.05 6.41
CA ASN A 33 -5.22 7.21 7.46
C ASN A 33 -4.99 5.77 6.98
N VAL A 34 -5.91 5.20 6.19
CA VAL A 34 -5.76 3.86 5.63
C VAL A 34 -4.66 3.85 4.56
N THR A 35 -4.69 4.80 3.62
CA THR A 35 -3.68 4.89 2.55
C THR A 35 -2.27 5.10 3.11
N ASP A 36 -2.09 5.99 4.08
CA ASP A 36 -0.79 6.24 4.74
C ASP A 36 -0.24 4.97 5.40
N ARG A 37 -1.11 4.13 5.99
CA ARG A 37 -0.70 2.85 6.61
C ARG A 37 -0.27 1.81 5.58
N VAL A 38 -0.94 1.75 4.43
CA VAL A 38 -0.56 0.84 3.33
C VAL A 38 0.80 1.23 2.76
N LEU A 39 1.01 2.52 2.48
CA LEU A 39 2.27 3.03 1.95
C LEU A 39 3.42 2.79 2.94
N ALA A 40 3.23 3.13 4.23
CA ALA A 40 4.24 2.90 5.26
C ALA A 40 4.56 1.40 5.49
N ALA A 41 3.61 0.50 5.23
CA ALA A 41 3.84 -0.94 5.30
C ALA A 41 4.69 -1.44 4.13
N ALA A 42 4.50 -0.87 2.93
CA ALA A 42 5.27 -1.17 1.73
C ALA A 42 6.69 -0.58 1.79
N ASP A 43 6.86 0.63 2.31
CA ASP A 43 8.17 1.29 2.44
C ASP A 43 9.18 0.46 3.24
N LYS A 44 8.70 -0.28 4.24
CA LYS A 44 9.54 -1.18 5.05
C LYS A 44 10.20 -2.30 4.23
N LEU A 45 9.67 -2.65 3.07
CA LEU A 45 10.21 -3.71 2.22
C LEU A 45 11.55 -3.33 1.57
N ALA A 46 11.86 -2.03 1.47
CA ALA A 46 13.18 -1.57 1.03
C ALA A 46 14.27 -2.09 1.98
N ASP A 47 14.02 -2.06 3.29
CA ASP A 47 14.98 -2.50 4.30
C ASP A 47 14.80 -3.98 4.68
N PHE A 48 13.56 -4.49 4.59
CA PHE A 48 13.20 -5.85 5.01
C PHE A 48 12.35 -6.57 3.95
N PRO A 49 12.93 -7.06 2.84
CA PRO A 49 12.17 -7.66 1.72
C PRO A 49 11.39 -8.93 2.07
N ARG A 50 11.71 -9.57 3.20
CA ARG A 50 11.03 -10.79 3.70
C ARG A 50 10.27 -10.53 4.99
N LEU A 51 9.84 -9.28 5.21
CA LEU A 51 9.11 -8.88 6.41
C LEU A 51 7.74 -9.58 6.52
N TYR A 52 7.10 -9.85 5.38
CA TYR A 52 5.81 -10.52 5.32
C TYR A 52 5.95 -11.95 4.79
N GLU A 53 5.04 -12.82 5.23
CA GLU A 53 4.96 -14.19 4.72
C GLU A 53 4.59 -14.19 3.23
N VAL A 54 5.24 -15.08 2.48
CA VAL A 54 4.92 -15.27 1.06
C VAL A 54 3.59 -16.02 0.98
N ASP A 55 2.59 -15.41 0.34
CA ASP A 55 1.34 -16.08 0.02
C ASP A 55 1.53 -16.92 -1.25
N SER A 56 1.41 -18.25 -1.13
CA SER A 56 1.63 -19.19 -2.24
C SER A 56 0.61 -19.10 -3.38
N ARG A 57 -0.44 -18.28 -3.22
CA ARG A 57 -1.48 -18.07 -4.25
C ARG A 57 -1.06 -17.05 -5.31
N TYR A 58 -0.01 -16.29 -5.06
CA TYR A 58 0.55 -15.26 -5.93
C TYR A 58 2.01 -15.59 -6.27
#